data_AF-A0A6G4QUZ2-F1
#
_entry.id   AF-A0A6G4QUZ2-F1
#
_cell.length_a   1.000
_cell.length_b   1.000
_cell.length_c   1.000
_cell.angle_alpha   90.00
_cell.angle_beta   90.00
_cell.angle_gamma   90.00
#
_symmetry.space_group_name_H-M   'P 1'
#
loop_
_entity.id
_entity.type
_entity.pdbx_description
1 polymer ?
#
loop_
_entity_poly.entity_id
_entity_poly.type
_entity_poly.pdbx_seq_one_letter_code
_entity_poly.pdbx_strand_id
1 'polypeptide(L)'
;MSTLAYLHLPPGAPPATLPVAAPFKAVLVLETPADPVWRARVSTWLVDSGCLYAMTWGAGCEAWHDAIDDAFIAAHPAGLPDDDQLIMTTWHDDESLDEVADFAAHAAVHPSGDLADALVLHIADRPHEAAVLATFRTPRPAC
;
A
#
# COMPACT_ATOMS: atom_id res chain seq x y z
N MET A 1 19.08 2.23 5.48
CA MET A 1 18.30 3.41 5.87
C MET A 1 16.91 3.14 5.33
N SER A 2 15.90 3.06 6.20
CA SER A 2 14.51 2.84 5.80
C SER A 2 14.01 4.07 5.04
N THR A 3 13.51 3.89 3.82
CA THR A 3 13.03 5.00 2.98
C THR A 3 11.51 5.02 2.98
N LEU A 4 10.92 6.18 3.34
CA LEU A 4 9.51 6.44 3.12
C LEU A 4 9.35 7.27 1.84
N ALA A 5 8.87 6.64 0.78
CA ALA A 5 8.60 7.27 -0.50
C ALA A 5 7.12 7.65 -0.63
N TYR A 6 6.83 8.68 -1.41
CA TYR A 6 5.47 9.13 -1.69
C TYR A 6 5.21 9.14 -3.19
N LEU A 7 4.04 8.66 -3.59
CA LEU A 7 3.54 8.77 -4.95
C LEU A 7 2.07 9.18 -4.93
N HIS A 8 1.76 10.31 -5.55
CA HIS A 8 0.38 10.67 -5.88
C HIS A 8 -0.03 10.00 -7.19
N LEU A 9 -1.20 9.36 -7.19
CA LEU A 9 -1.79 8.75 -8.37
C LEU A 9 -3.25 9.19 -8.52
N PRO A 10 -3.57 10.14 -9.41
CA PRO A 10 -4.96 10.53 -9.67
C PRO A 10 -5.81 9.36 -10.16
N PRO A 11 -7.10 9.29 -9.79
CA PRO A 11 -8.03 8.29 -10.34
C PRO A 11 -8.01 8.26 -11.87
N GLY A 12 -7.86 7.07 -12.46
CA GLY A 12 -7.78 6.87 -13.91
C GLY A 12 -6.39 7.04 -14.52
N ALA A 13 -5.43 7.63 -13.80
CA ALA A 13 -4.06 7.81 -14.29
C ALA A 13 -3.36 6.46 -14.57
N PRO A 14 -2.47 6.37 -15.56
CA PRO A 14 -1.66 5.18 -15.75
C PRO A 14 -0.71 4.97 -14.57
N PRO A 15 -0.34 3.70 -14.25
CA PRO A 15 0.78 3.42 -13.38
C PRO A 15 2.02 4.24 -13.71
N ALA A 16 2.73 4.68 -12.69
CA ALA A 16 3.94 5.49 -12.80
C ALA A 16 5.18 4.70 -12.37
N THR A 17 6.37 5.26 -12.58
CA THR A 17 7.58 4.69 -11.98
C THR A 17 7.52 4.84 -10.46
N LEU A 18 7.75 3.74 -9.74
CA LEU A 18 7.77 3.76 -8.29
C LEU A 18 9.04 4.44 -7.75
N PRO A 19 8.92 5.34 -6.77
CA PRO A 19 10.06 5.94 -6.08
C PRO A 19 10.64 5.03 -4.98
N VAL A 20 10.43 3.72 -5.09
CA VAL A 20 10.85 2.71 -4.10
C VAL A 20 11.36 1.46 -4.84
N ALA A 21 12.31 0.74 -4.24
CA ALA A 21 12.81 -0.52 -4.76
C ALA A 21 12.08 -1.72 -4.14
N ALA A 22 11.97 -2.81 -4.88
CA ALA A 22 11.46 -4.08 -4.36
C ALA A 22 12.49 -4.79 -3.45
N PRO A 23 12.06 -5.54 -2.42
CA PRO A 23 10.68 -5.60 -1.93
C PRO A 23 10.33 -4.42 -1.02
N PHE A 24 9.06 -4.02 -1.00
CA PHE A 24 8.59 -2.92 -0.15
C PHE A 24 7.20 -3.19 0.43
N LYS A 25 6.83 -2.42 1.43
CA LYS A 25 5.44 -2.30 1.92
C LYS A 25 4.78 -1.04 1.37
N ALA A 26 3.48 -1.08 1.13
CA ALA A 26 2.70 0.03 0.62
C ALA A 26 1.56 0.37 1.58
N VAL A 27 1.38 1.66 1.84
CA VAL A 27 0.15 2.20 2.45
C VAL A 27 -0.61 2.94 1.36
N LEU A 28 -1.80 2.45 1.02
CA LEU A 28 -2.69 3.06 0.04
C LEU A 28 -3.63 4.02 0.79
N VAL A 29 -3.44 5.31 0.56
CA VAL A 29 -4.28 6.38 1.10
C VAL A 29 -5.33 6.71 0.04
N LEU A 30 -6.56 6.26 0.25
CA LEU A 30 -7.65 6.31 -0.73
C LEU A 30 -8.66 7.38 -0.33
N GLU A 31 -8.66 8.52 -1.00
CA GLU A 31 -9.60 9.62 -0.65
C GLU A 31 -10.80 9.69 -1.59
N THR A 32 -10.72 9.03 -2.73
CA THR A 32 -11.74 9.08 -3.79
C THR A 32 -12.09 7.68 -4.28
N PRO A 33 -13.35 7.44 -4.67
CA PRO A 33 -13.74 6.19 -5.30
C PRO A 33 -12.92 5.91 -6.57
N ALA A 34 -12.60 4.63 -6.77
CA ALA A 34 -11.87 4.15 -7.91
C ALA A 34 -12.75 3.29 -8.81
N ASP A 35 -12.68 3.51 -10.12
CA ASP A 35 -13.26 2.60 -11.11
C ASP A 35 -12.69 1.18 -10.91
N PRO A 36 -13.52 0.12 -10.91
CA PRO A 36 -13.05 -1.25 -10.66
C PRO A 36 -11.99 -1.75 -11.64
N VAL A 37 -12.09 -1.40 -12.94
CA VAL A 37 -11.12 -1.82 -13.96
C VAL A 37 -9.79 -1.13 -13.73
N TRP A 38 -9.83 0.17 -13.41
CA TRP A 38 -8.65 0.92 -13.06
C TRP A 38 -7.99 0.40 -11.77
N ARG A 39 -8.78 0.12 -10.72
CA ARG A 39 -8.32 -0.46 -9.46
C ARG A 39 -7.60 -1.79 -9.67
N ALA A 40 -8.18 -2.69 -10.46
CA ALA A 40 -7.55 -3.97 -10.81
C ALA A 40 -6.20 -3.75 -11.49
N ARG A 41 -6.12 -2.82 -12.46
CA ARG A 41 -4.87 -2.49 -13.15
C ARG A 41 -3.79 -1.96 -12.20
N VAL A 42 -4.15 -1.08 -11.28
CA VAL A 42 -3.20 -0.53 -10.28
C VAL A 42 -2.77 -1.63 -9.31
N SER A 43 -3.67 -2.52 -8.93
CA SER A 43 -3.37 -3.65 -8.03
C SER A 43 -2.38 -4.63 -8.66
N THR A 44 -2.59 -5.01 -9.93
CA THR A 44 -1.62 -5.79 -10.71
C THR A 44 -0.27 -5.09 -10.79
N TRP A 45 -0.25 -3.79 -11.11
CA TRP A 45 0.99 -3.02 -11.15
C TRP A 45 1.73 -3.01 -9.81
N LEU A 46 1.03 -2.91 -8.69
CA LEU A 46 1.62 -2.91 -7.36
C LEU A 46 2.25 -4.26 -7.02
N VAL A 47 1.55 -5.36 -7.33
CA VAL A 47 2.06 -6.74 -7.20
C VAL A 47 3.28 -6.96 -8.07
N ASP A 48 3.20 -6.64 -9.37
CA ASP A 48 4.29 -6.78 -10.34
C ASP A 48 5.53 -5.96 -9.96
N SER A 49 5.34 -4.89 -9.19
CA SER A 49 6.42 -4.04 -8.72
C SER A 49 7.15 -4.59 -7.49
N GLY A 50 6.70 -5.71 -6.90
CA GLY A 50 7.33 -6.35 -5.75
C GLY A 50 6.85 -5.83 -4.38
N CYS A 51 5.61 -5.36 -4.30
CA CYS A 51 4.95 -5.11 -3.02
C CYS A 51 4.72 -6.43 -2.27
N LEU A 52 5.18 -6.55 -1.03
CA LEU A 52 4.98 -7.73 -0.18
C LEU A 52 4.05 -7.46 1.01
N TYR A 53 3.69 -6.21 1.28
CA TYR A 53 2.71 -5.88 2.30
C TYR A 53 1.92 -4.63 1.89
N ALA A 54 0.62 -4.76 1.61
CA ALA A 54 -0.26 -3.65 1.30
C ALA A 54 -1.27 -3.39 2.42
N MET A 55 -1.28 -2.16 2.95
CA MET A 55 -2.27 -1.67 3.90
C MET A 55 -3.17 -0.66 3.18
N THR A 56 -4.47 -0.90 3.13
CA THR A 56 -5.42 0.00 2.46
C THR A 56 -6.21 0.80 3.49
N TRP A 57 -6.35 2.10 3.27
CA TRP A 57 -7.08 3.00 4.17
C TRP A 57 -7.95 3.98 3.39
N GLY A 58 -9.14 4.28 3.92
CA GLY A 58 -10.03 5.30 3.38
C GLY A 58 -11.12 4.75 2.45
N ALA A 59 -11.50 5.52 1.44
CA ALA A 59 -12.68 5.29 0.61
C ALA A 59 -12.62 3.95 -0.15
N GLY A 60 -13.44 2.99 0.29
CA GLY A 60 -13.56 1.67 -0.35
C GLY A 60 -12.29 0.84 -0.26
N CYS A 61 -11.54 0.94 0.85
CA CYS A 61 -10.25 0.28 1.04
C CYS A 61 -10.32 -1.25 1.03
N GLU A 62 -11.41 -1.86 1.52
CA GLU A 62 -11.64 -3.31 1.41
C GLU A 62 -11.64 -3.76 -0.07
N ALA A 63 -12.31 -3.02 -0.95
CA ALA A 63 -12.32 -3.36 -2.38
C ALA A 63 -10.95 -3.22 -3.07
N TRP A 64 -10.01 -2.47 -2.47
CA TRP A 64 -8.61 -2.43 -2.90
C TRP A 64 -7.81 -3.58 -2.35
N HIS A 65 -8.05 -3.97 -1.10
CA HIS A 65 -7.48 -5.18 -0.52
C HIS A 65 -7.82 -6.41 -1.37
N ASP A 66 -9.11 -6.62 -1.67
CA ASP A 66 -9.56 -7.75 -2.51
C ASP A 66 -8.90 -7.75 -3.89
N ALA A 67 -8.78 -6.57 -4.51
CA ALA A 67 -8.20 -6.44 -5.85
C ALA A 67 -6.69 -6.74 -5.87
N ILE A 68 -5.98 -6.48 -4.77
CA ILE A 68 -4.56 -6.81 -4.62
C ILE A 68 -4.39 -8.31 -4.42
N ASP A 69 -5.22 -8.95 -3.61
CA ASP A 69 -5.23 -10.40 -3.42
C ASP A 69 -5.53 -11.12 -4.75
N ASP A 70 -6.57 -10.68 -5.47
CA ASP A 70 -6.92 -11.22 -6.79
C ASP A 70 -5.76 -11.08 -7.78
N ALA A 71 -5.09 -9.93 -7.80
CA ALA A 71 -3.93 -9.69 -8.66
C ALA A 71 -2.76 -10.61 -8.30
N PHE A 72 -2.50 -10.82 -7.01
CA PHE A 72 -1.46 -11.73 -6.55
C PHE A 72 -1.76 -13.19 -6.92
N ILE A 73 -2.99 -13.65 -6.72
CA ILE A 73 -3.41 -14.99 -7.12
C ILE A 73 -3.28 -15.17 -8.64
N ALA A 74 -3.72 -14.18 -9.43
CA ALA A 74 -3.63 -14.23 -10.89
C ALA A 74 -2.19 -14.28 -11.42
N ALA A 75 -1.24 -13.64 -10.72
CA ALA A 75 0.18 -13.72 -11.03
C ALA A 75 0.81 -15.09 -10.76
N HIS A 76 0.14 -15.95 -9.97
CA HIS A 76 0.63 -17.25 -9.52
C HIS A 76 -0.31 -18.41 -9.91
N PRO A 77 -0.54 -18.64 -11.22
CA PRO A 77 -1.50 -19.65 -11.69
C PRO A 77 -1.10 -21.10 -11.37
N ALA A 78 0.17 -21.35 -11.04
CA ALA A 78 0.69 -22.66 -10.65
C ALA A 78 0.53 -22.96 -9.14
N GLY A 79 0.00 -22.00 -8.37
CA GLY A 79 -0.08 -22.05 -6.91
C GLY A 79 0.70 -20.92 -6.26
N LEU A 80 0.30 -20.58 -5.03
CA LEU A 80 0.94 -19.52 -4.24
C LEU A 80 2.39 -19.89 -3.88
N PRO A 81 3.30 -18.90 -3.83
CA PRO A 81 4.68 -19.13 -3.44
C PRO A 81 4.81 -19.37 -1.93
N ASP A 82 6.04 -19.57 -1.46
CA ASP A 82 6.34 -19.71 -0.03
C ASP A 82 6.06 -18.40 0.75
N ASP A 83 5.91 -18.52 2.07
CA ASP A 83 5.50 -17.41 2.96
C ASP A 83 6.39 -16.15 2.85
N ASP A 84 7.65 -16.28 2.46
CA ASP A 84 8.59 -15.16 2.30
C ASP A 84 8.40 -14.37 0.99
N GLN A 85 7.55 -14.87 0.10
CA GLN A 85 7.17 -14.27 -1.18
C GLN A 85 5.66 -13.97 -1.28
N LEU A 86 4.87 -14.37 -0.28
CA LEU A 86 3.45 -14.04 -0.21
C LEU A 86 3.26 -12.52 -0.10
N ILE A 87 2.22 -11.99 -0.73
CA ILE A 87 1.77 -10.64 -0.37
C ILE A 87 0.92 -10.74 0.90
N MET A 88 1.17 -9.86 1.85
CA MET A 88 0.27 -9.62 2.97
C MET A 88 -0.61 -8.41 2.68
N THR A 89 -1.90 -8.51 3.00
CA THR A 89 -2.86 -7.44 2.77
C THR A 89 -3.69 -7.19 4.01
N THR A 90 -3.97 -5.93 4.33
CA THR A 90 -4.88 -5.51 5.39
C THR A 90 -5.71 -4.32 4.91
N TRP A 91 -6.96 -4.24 5.34
CA TRP A 91 -7.80 -3.05 5.14
C TRP A 91 -8.10 -2.40 6.50
N HIS A 92 -8.18 -1.08 6.48
CA HIS A 92 -8.29 -0.24 7.67
C HIS A 92 -9.43 0.77 7.43
N ASP A 93 -10.67 0.30 7.42
CA ASP A 93 -11.87 1.11 7.18
C ASP A 93 -12.40 1.82 8.44
N ASP A 94 -12.11 1.27 9.62
CA ASP A 94 -12.53 1.79 10.92
C ASP A 94 -11.42 2.50 11.71
N GLU A 95 -10.20 2.60 11.17
CA GLU A 95 -9.05 3.24 11.82
C GLU A 95 -8.73 4.62 11.23
N SER A 96 -8.04 5.46 11.99
CA SER A 96 -7.47 6.71 11.49
C SER A 96 -6.21 6.48 10.68
N LEU A 97 -5.85 7.42 9.79
CA LEU A 97 -4.60 7.33 9.04
C LEU A 97 -3.36 7.31 9.97
N ASP A 98 -3.45 7.94 11.15
CA ASP A 98 -2.38 7.93 12.15
C ASP A 98 -2.18 6.53 12.75
N GLU A 99 -3.27 5.80 13.02
CA GLU A 99 -3.20 4.40 13.47
C GLU A 99 -2.63 3.48 12.40
N VAL A 100 -3.01 3.67 11.13
CA VAL A 100 -2.43 2.90 10.01
C VAL A 100 -0.95 3.20 9.82
N ALA A 101 -0.53 4.45 10.01
CA ALA A 101 0.87 4.83 9.94
C ALA A 101 1.70 4.18 11.07
N ASP A 102 1.16 4.14 12.30
CA ASP A 102 1.79 3.43 13.43
C ASP A 102 1.86 1.93 13.16
N PHE A 103 0.77 1.33 12.67
CA PHE A 103 0.72 -0.07 12.26
C PHE A 103 1.77 -0.39 11.20
N ALA A 104 1.86 0.43 10.15
CA ALA A 104 2.84 0.27 9.06
C ALA A 104 4.28 0.35 9.57
N ALA A 105 4.55 1.22 10.55
CA ALA A 105 5.89 1.41 11.10
C ALA A 105 6.30 0.30 12.09
N HIS A 106 5.34 -0.32 12.79
CA HIS A 106 5.65 -1.10 14.00
C HIS A 106 5.03 -2.50 14.06
N ALA A 107 3.96 -2.76 13.32
CA ALA A 107 3.20 -4.01 13.40
C ALA A 107 3.08 -4.76 12.06
N ALA A 108 3.21 -4.07 10.93
CA ALA A 108 3.25 -4.67 9.60
C ALA A 108 4.57 -5.41 9.34
N VAL A 109 4.70 -6.58 9.95
CA VAL A 109 5.89 -7.46 9.86
C VAL A 109 5.61 -8.58 8.87
N HIS A 110 6.44 -8.67 7.84
CA HIS A 110 6.36 -9.74 6.84
C HIS A 110 7.19 -10.97 7.27
N PRO A 111 6.77 -12.22 6.95
CA PRO A 111 7.54 -13.43 7.27
C PRO A 111 8.98 -13.43 6.74
N SER A 112 9.25 -12.75 5.62
CA SER A 112 10.61 -12.60 5.06
C SER A 112 11.54 -11.67 5.86
N GLY A 113 11.01 -10.97 6.87
CA GLY A 113 11.74 -10.03 7.72
C GLY A 113 11.28 -8.58 7.55
N ASP A 114 12.12 -7.64 7.98
CA ASP A 114 11.78 -6.22 7.98
C ASP A 114 11.86 -5.62 6.55
N LEU A 115 10.72 -5.21 6.03
CA LEU A 115 10.61 -4.43 4.79
C LEU A 115 10.98 -2.98 5.09
N ALA A 116 12.28 -2.68 4.93
CA ALA A 116 12.84 -1.38 5.30
C ALA A 116 12.28 -0.21 4.48
N ASP A 117 11.92 -0.44 3.22
CA ASP A 117 11.38 0.59 2.34
C ASP A 117 9.85 0.54 2.28
N ALA A 118 9.25 1.72 2.36
CA ALA A 118 7.80 1.90 2.39
C ALA A 118 7.35 2.93 1.34
N LEU A 119 6.23 2.65 0.68
CA LEU A 119 5.56 3.54 -0.25
C LEU A 119 4.25 4.03 0.35
N VAL A 120 4.02 5.34 0.36
CA VAL A 120 2.69 5.93 0.50
C VAL A 120 2.14 6.19 -0.88
N LEU A 121 1.19 5.36 -1.32
CA LEU A 121 0.46 5.54 -2.58
C LEU A 121 -0.83 6.32 -2.29
N HIS A 122 -0.83 7.60 -2.65
CA HIS A 122 -1.94 8.50 -2.39
C HIS A 122 -2.84 8.62 -3.62
N ILE A 123 -4.06 8.08 -3.52
CA ILE A 123 -5.07 8.10 -4.57
C ILE A 123 -6.13 9.15 -4.23
N ALA A 124 -6.01 10.29 -4.90
CA ALA A 124 -6.89 11.45 -4.72
C ALA A 124 -6.93 12.31 -5.98
N ASP A 125 -7.96 13.15 -6.14
CA ASP A 125 -8.06 14.08 -7.27
C ASP A 125 -6.91 15.10 -7.30
N ARG A 126 -6.40 15.50 -6.13
CA ARG A 126 -5.29 16.45 -5.99
C ARG A 126 -4.32 15.98 -4.90
N PRO A 127 -3.01 16.23 -5.06
CA PRO A 127 -2.04 15.88 -4.03
C PRO A 127 -2.06 16.89 -2.87
N HIS A 128 -1.90 16.37 -1.66
CA HIS A 128 -1.55 17.14 -0.44
C HIS A 128 -0.49 16.37 0.35
N GLU A 129 0.60 16.05 -0.36
CA GLU A 129 1.73 15.25 0.10
C GLU A 129 2.22 15.64 1.51
N ALA A 130 2.41 16.93 1.77
CA ALA A 130 2.93 17.39 3.05
C ALA A 130 2.04 17.01 4.24
N ALA A 131 0.71 17.03 4.05
CA ALA A 131 -0.24 16.64 5.09
C ALA A 131 -0.23 15.13 5.30
N VAL A 132 -0.28 14.35 4.20
CA VAL A 132 -0.22 12.88 4.26
C VAL A 132 1.08 12.42 4.93
N LEU A 133 2.23 12.94 4.49
CA LEU A 133 3.53 12.57 5.03
C LEU A 133 3.78 13.05 6.48
N ALA A 134 3.04 14.05 6.96
CA ALA A 134 3.14 14.47 8.36
C ALA A 134 2.66 13.36 9.30
N THR A 135 1.60 12.63 8.93
CA THR A 135 1.08 11.48 9.69
C THR A 135 2.15 10.40 9.86
N PHE A 136 2.85 10.01 8.77
CA PHE A 136 3.88 8.97 8.82
C PHE A 136 5.20 9.38 9.47
N ARG A 137 5.38 10.67 9.77
CA ARG A 137 6.60 11.22 10.40
C ARG A 137 6.39 11.59 11.86
N THR A 138 5.17 11.48 12.37
CA THR A 138 4.85 11.86 13.74
C THR A 138 5.40 10.78 14.69
N PRO A 139 6.36 11.12 15.58
CA PRO A 139 6.83 10.15 16.56
C PRO A 139 5.71 9.82 17.52
N ARG A 140 5.55 8.53 17.86
CA ARG A 140 4.60 8.09 18.88
C ARG A 140 4.86 8.87 20.18
N PRO A 141 3.84 9.50 20.80
CA PRO A 141 4.02 10.04 22.15
C PRO A 141 4.47 8.89 23.07
N ALA A 142 5.49 9.14 23.89
CA ALA A 142 5.90 8.18 24.89
C ALA A 142 4.71 7.94 25.84
N CYS A 143 4.21 6.69 25.88
CA CYS A 143 3.35 6.23 26.97
C CYS A 143 4.08 6.36 28.31
#